data_AF-A0A925IPA0-F1
#
_entry.id   AF-A0A925IPA0-F1
#
_cell.length_a   1.000
_cell.length_b   1.000
_cell.length_c   1.000
_cell.angle_alpha   90.00
_cell.angle_beta   90.00
_cell.angle_gamma   90.00
#
_symmetry.space_group_name_H-M   'P 1'
#
loop_
_entity.id
_entity.type
_entity.pdbx_description
1 polymer ?
#
loop_
_entity_poly.entity_id
_entity_poly.type
_entity_poly.pdbx_seq_one_letter_code
_entity_poly.pdbx_strand_id
1 'polypeptide(L)'
;MMDALSCDLCNNIFSPDLKNQFLELEGSPTLIRWEWDGRHWRAPYGQGISWGVKLAAAAFVIFPTALIAISALRFRPLPGSPLSWFPLFWLGATFVCHSACIFSAFSSYYQFSPSAYLRALGKRFWDRRFA
;
A
#
# COMPACT_ATOMS: atom_id res chain seq x y z
N MET A 1 -20.42 -27.50 -10.62
CA MET A 1 -19.83 -26.22 -10.14
C MET A 1 -20.84 -25.33 -9.40
N MET A 2 -22.15 -25.58 -9.56
CA MET A 2 -23.21 -25.02 -8.71
C MET A 2 -23.34 -25.75 -7.36
N ASP A 3 -22.73 -26.93 -7.24
CA ASP A 3 -22.88 -27.82 -6.07
C ASP A 3 -22.07 -27.39 -4.83
N ALA A 4 -21.27 -26.33 -4.92
CA ALA A 4 -20.53 -25.78 -3.77
C ALA A 4 -21.33 -24.73 -2.97
N LEU A 5 -22.49 -24.29 -3.47
CA LEU A 5 -23.35 -23.28 -2.82
C LEU A 5 -24.61 -23.90 -2.19
N SER A 6 -24.76 -25.22 -2.22
CA SER A 6 -25.97 -25.93 -1.78
C SER A 6 -25.97 -26.33 -0.30
N CYS A 7 -24.96 -25.93 0.48
CA CYS A 7 -24.94 -26.18 1.92
C CYS A 7 -25.43 -24.94 2.67
N ASP A 8 -26.42 -25.10 3.56
CA ASP A 8 -26.94 -24.03 4.44
C ASP A 8 -25.83 -23.34 5.28
N LEU A 9 -24.72 -24.03 5.53
CA LEU A 9 -23.55 -23.47 6.21
C LEU A 9 -22.70 -22.55 5.31
N CYS A 10 -22.66 -22.81 4.00
CA CYS A 10 -21.87 -22.02 3.03
C CYS A 10 -22.51 -20.67 2.73
N ASN A 11 -23.83 -20.56 2.92
CA ASN A 11 -24.59 -19.31 2.79
C ASN A 11 -24.22 -18.25 3.85
N ASN A 12 -23.51 -18.67 4.92
CA ASN A 12 -23.00 -17.78 5.97
C ASN A 12 -21.48 -17.51 5.85
N ILE A 13 -20.81 -18.11 4.87
CA ILE A 13 -19.37 -17.90 4.60
C ILE A 13 -19.20 -17.05 3.35
N PHE A 14 -20.11 -17.18 2.39
CA PHE A 14 -20.14 -16.37 1.18
C PHE A 14 -21.53 -15.79 1.00
N SER A 15 -21.65 -14.47 0.87
CA SER A 15 -22.91 -13.81 0.52
C SER A 15 -22.92 -13.53 -0.99
N PRO A 16 -23.63 -14.34 -1.80
CA PRO A 16 -23.71 -14.11 -3.23
C PRO A 16 -24.72 -13.00 -3.54
N ASP A 17 -24.24 -11.85 -4.02
CA ASP A 17 -25.12 -10.84 -4.64
C ASP A 17 -25.33 -11.21 -6.12
N LEU A 18 -26.35 -12.03 -6.37
CA LEU A 18 -26.75 -12.49 -7.70
C LEU A 18 -27.23 -11.36 -8.62
N LYS A 19 -27.62 -10.20 -8.08
CA LYS A 19 -28.07 -9.05 -8.86
C LYS A 19 -26.88 -8.30 -9.48
N ASN A 20 -25.75 -8.29 -8.78
CA ASN A 20 -24.53 -7.63 -9.21
C ASN A 20 -23.38 -8.60 -9.57
N GLN A 21 -23.60 -9.92 -9.49
CA GLN A 21 -22.63 -10.99 -9.79
C GLN A 21 -21.33 -10.93 -8.98
N PHE A 22 -21.42 -10.54 -7.70
CA PHE A 22 -20.28 -10.51 -6.78
C PHE A 22 -20.35 -11.67 -5.78
N LEU A 23 -19.18 -12.24 -5.49
CA LEU A 23 -18.99 -13.07 -4.30
C LEU A 23 -18.13 -12.31 -3.28
N GLU A 24 -18.66 -12.15 -2.08
CA GLU A 24 -17.97 -11.59 -0.93
C GLU A 24 -17.88 -12.66 0.18
N LEU A 25 -16.67 -12.87 0.71
CA LEU A 25 -16.43 -13.81 1.81
C LEU A 25 -16.80 -13.13 3.13
N GLU A 26 -17.89 -13.56 3.76
CA GLU A 26 -18.30 -13.08 5.08
C GLU A 26 -17.35 -13.63 6.16
N GLY A 27 -16.77 -12.72 6.95
CA GLY A 27 -15.91 -13.07 8.09
C GLY A 27 -14.41 -12.91 7.86
N SER A 28 -13.95 -12.47 6.68
CA SER A 28 -12.56 -12.01 6.53
C SER A 28 -12.45 -10.52 6.89
N PRO A 29 -11.49 -10.11 7.74
CA PRO A 29 -11.16 -8.70 7.91
C PRO A 29 -10.61 -8.06 6.62
N THR A 30 -10.36 -8.87 5.58
CA THR A 30 -9.95 -8.44 4.26
C THR A 30 -11.02 -8.77 3.22
N LEU A 31 -11.55 -7.72 2.58
CA LEU A 31 -12.55 -7.78 1.52
C LEU A 31 -11.97 -8.44 0.26
N ILE A 32 -11.95 -9.77 0.23
CA ILE A 32 -11.64 -10.53 -0.97
C ILE A 32 -12.94 -10.62 -1.79
N ARG A 33 -13.14 -9.64 -2.68
CA ARG A 33 -14.27 -9.61 -3.63
C ARG A 33 -13.86 -10.27 -4.93
N TRP A 34 -14.74 -11.07 -5.55
CA TRP A 34 -14.53 -11.62 -6.90
C TRP A 34 -15.70 -11.20 -7.78
N GLU A 35 -15.39 -10.70 -8.99
CA GLU A 35 -16.37 -10.23 -9.98
C GLU A 35 -16.42 -11.19 -11.17
N TRP A 36 -17.62 -11.52 -11.65
CA TRP A 36 -17.81 -12.40 -12.79
C TRP A 36 -17.99 -11.59 -14.09
N ASP A 37 -17.03 -11.67 -15.01
CA ASP A 37 -17.08 -10.99 -16.33
C ASP A 37 -17.74 -11.86 -17.42
N GLY A 38 -18.72 -12.70 -17.07
CA GLY A 38 -19.46 -13.55 -18.01
C GLY A 38 -18.72 -14.78 -18.58
N ARG A 39 -17.39 -14.86 -18.48
CA ARG A 39 -16.59 -16.05 -18.87
C ARG A 39 -15.61 -16.54 -17.81
N HIS A 40 -15.05 -15.64 -17.00
CA HIS A 40 -14.04 -15.97 -15.99
C HIS A 40 -14.30 -15.16 -14.72
N TRP A 41 -13.99 -15.77 -13.57
CA TRP A 41 -13.95 -15.08 -12.29
C TRP A 41 -12.70 -14.20 -12.24
N ARG A 42 -12.87 -12.90 -12.05
CA ARG A 42 -11.76 -11.95 -11.91
C ARG A 42 -11.72 -11.42 -10.48
N ALA A 43 -10.56 -11.52 -9.85
CA ALA A 43 -10.29 -10.72 -8.67
C ALA A 43 -10.08 -9.26 -9.13
N PRO A 44 -10.78 -8.27 -8.55
CA PRO A 44 -10.61 -6.85 -8.86
C PRO A 44 -9.19 -6.35 -8.54
N TYR A 45 -8.45 -7.06 -7.68
CA TYR A 45 -7.03 -6.85 -7.43
C TYR A 45 -6.09 -7.29 -8.57
N GLY A 46 -6.61 -7.93 -9.62
CA GLY A 46 -5.84 -8.42 -10.76
C GLY A 46 -5.56 -7.37 -11.86
N GLN A 47 -6.28 -6.25 -11.86
CA GLN A 47 -5.95 -5.13 -12.73
C GLN A 47 -4.84 -4.33 -12.05
N GLY A 48 -3.59 -4.59 -12.43
CA GLY A 48 -2.43 -3.91 -11.87
C GLY A 48 -2.56 -2.38 -11.89
N ILE A 49 -1.78 -1.70 -11.04
CA ILE A 49 -1.86 -0.24 -10.84
C ILE A 49 -1.84 0.49 -12.19
N SER A 50 -2.87 1.30 -12.43
CA SER A 50 -3.02 2.08 -13.66
C SER A 50 -1.86 3.06 -13.85
N TRP A 51 -1.54 3.38 -15.10
CA TRP A 51 -0.46 4.31 -15.41
C TRP A 51 -0.66 5.69 -14.76
N GLY A 52 -1.91 6.18 -14.74
CA GLY A 52 -2.26 7.46 -14.10
C GLY A 52 -1.96 7.46 -12.61
N VAL A 53 -2.21 6.36 -11.90
CA VAL A 53 -1.90 6.24 -10.47
C VAL A 53 -0.37 6.23 -10.23
N LYS A 54 0.39 5.55 -11.10
CA LYS A 54 1.87 5.58 -11.03
C LYS A 54 2.42 7.00 -11.22
N LEU A 55 1.88 7.74 -12.18
CA LEU A 55 2.25 9.13 -12.43
C LEU A 55 1.90 10.03 -11.25
N ALA A 56 0.69 9.88 -10.70
CA ALA A 56 0.24 10.64 -9.53
C ALA A 56 1.12 10.36 -8.30
N ALA A 57 1.48 9.09 -8.06
CA ALA A 57 2.39 8.72 -6.99
C ALA A 57 3.79 9.33 -7.16
N ALA A 58 4.33 9.31 -8.39
CA ALA A 58 5.61 9.95 -8.69
C ALA A 58 5.55 11.47 -8.48
N ALA A 59 4.50 12.13 -8.98
CA ALA A 59 4.28 13.56 -8.78
C ALA A 59 4.16 13.92 -7.29
N PHE A 60 3.45 13.09 -6.51
CA PHE A 60 3.26 13.30 -5.08
C PHE A 60 4.59 13.29 -4.29
N VAL A 61 5.59 12.53 -4.74
CA VAL A 61 6.93 12.53 -4.11
C VAL A 61 7.82 13.63 -4.69
N ILE A 62 7.85 13.77 -6.02
CA ILE A 62 8.77 14.67 -6.71
C ILE A 62 8.40 16.13 -6.50
N PHE A 63 7.12 16.49 -6.62
CA PHE A 63 6.66 17.88 -6.55
C PHE A 63 7.03 18.58 -5.23
N PRO A 64 6.67 18.05 -4.04
CA PRO A 64 7.05 18.69 -2.78
C PRO A 64 8.57 18.67 -2.57
N THR A 65 9.26 17.59 -2.93
CA THR A 65 10.72 17.50 -2.83
C THR A 65 11.41 18.55 -3.71
N ALA A 66 10.91 18.76 -4.94
CA ALA A 66 11.42 19.77 -5.86
C ALA A 66 11.19 21.19 -5.34
N LEU A 67 10.02 21.48 -4.74
CA LEU A 67 9.75 22.77 -4.12
C LEU A 67 10.76 23.09 -3.01
N ILE A 68 11.06 22.11 -2.16
CA ILE A 68 12.07 22.27 -1.10
C ILE A 68 13.49 22.37 -1.68
N ALA A 69 13.81 21.62 -2.73
CA ALA A 69 15.11 21.72 -3.39
C ALA A 69 15.33 23.11 -4.00
N ILE A 70 14.31 23.64 -4.69
CA ILE A 70 14.34 24.99 -5.29
C ILE A 70 14.50 26.05 -4.20
N SER A 71 13.78 25.93 -3.07
CA SER A 71 13.93 26.87 -1.97
C SER A 71 15.33 26.82 -1.35
N ALA A 72 15.91 25.63 -1.17
CA ALA A 72 17.27 25.47 -0.67
C ALA A 72 18.33 26.04 -1.64
N LEU A 73 18.12 25.94 -2.95
CA LEU A 73 19.01 26.52 -3.96
C LEU A 73 18.89 28.05 -4.04
N ARG A 74 17.68 28.60 -3.87
CA ARG A 74 17.43 30.05 -3.95
C ARG A 74 17.90 30.77 -2.68
N PHE A 75 17.67 30.18 -1.53
CA PHE A 75 18.00 30.72 -0.21
C PHE A 75 19.17 29.95 0.40
N ARG A 76 20.35 30.04 -0.22
CA ARG A 76 21.55 29.36 0.30
C ARG A 76 21.91 29.94 1.69
N PRO A 77 22.01 29.10 2.73
CA PRO A 77 22.41 29.55 4.05
C PRO A 77 23.88 29.98 4.06
N LEU A 78 24.23 30.95 4.91
CA LEU A 78 25.61 31.36 5.11
C LEU A 78 26.42 30.18 5.68
N PRO A 79 27.62 29.90 5.15
CA PRO A 79 28.49 28.86 5.69
C PRO A 79 28.86 29.18 7.14
N GLY A 80 28.74 28.20 8.04
CA GLY A 80 28.99 28.37 9.47
C GLY A 80 27.80 28.89 10.29
N SER A 81 26.67 29.22 9.65
CA SER A 81 25.43 29.53 10.39
C SER A 81 24.89 28.28 11.08
N PRO A 82 24.41 28.37 12.34
CA PRO A 82 23.91 27.23 13.10
C PRO A 82 22.72 26.51 12.44
N LEU A 83 22.00 27.16 11.51
CA LEU A 83 20.86 26.59 10.79
C LEU A 83 21.18 26.16 9.34
N SER A 84 22.44 26.14 8.94
CA SER A 84 22.85 25.79 7.57
C SER A 84 22.50 24.35 7.15
N TRP A 85 22.33 23.43 8.10
CA TRP A 85 21.92 22.05 7.87
C TRP A 85 20.41 21.88 7.63
N PHE A 86 19.59 22.84 8.09
CA PHE A 86 18.13 22.72 8.10
C PHE A 86 17.53 22.48 6.71
N PRO A 87 17.93 23.21 5.64
CA PRO A 87 17.37 22.97 4.30
C PRO A 87 17.65 21.55 3.77
N LEU A 88 18.83 21.00 4.04
CA LEU A 88 19.20 19.64 3.63
C LEU A 88 18.41 18.58 4.42
N PHE A 89 18.30 18.78 5.74
CA PHE A 89 17.48 17.92 6.58
C PHE A 89 16.01 17.93 6.12
N TRP A 90 15.45 19.12 5.88
CA TRP A 90 14.06 19.29 5.48
C TRP A 90 13.77 18.69 4.09
N LEU A 91 14.71 18.79 3.16
CA LEU A 91 14.63 18.12 1.86
C LEU A 91 14.54 16.60 2.03
N GLY A 92 15.44 16.01 2.81
CA GLY A 92 15.43 14.58 3.09
C GLY A 92 14.15 14.14 3.80
N ALA A 93 13.74 14.87 4.84
CA ALA A 93 12.52 14.58 5.59
C ALA A 93 11.27 14.63 4.69
N THR A 94 11.18 15.63 3.80
CA THR A 94 10.07 15.75 2.84
C THR A 94 10.01 14.53 1.93
N PHE A 95 11.14 14.14 1.32
CA PHE A 95 11.19 12.97 0.45
C PHE A 95 10.80 11.68 1.18
N VAL A 96 11.34 11.47 2.40
CA VAL A 96 11.06 10.26 3.20
C VAL A 96 9.60 10.19 3.61
N CYS A 97 9.01 11.28 4.09
CA CYS A 97 7.60 11.32 4.51
C CYS A 97 6.65 11.02 3.34
N HIS A 98 6.85 11.66 2.18
CA HIS A 98 5.99 11.41 1.03
C HIS A 98 6.16 9.98 0.49
N SER A 99 7.39 9.46 0.48
CA SER A 99 7.65 8.07 0.12
C SER A 99 6.98 7.09 1.10
N ALA A 100 6.99 7.40 2.40
CA ALA A 100 6.31 6.61 3.42
C ALA A 100 4.79 6.59 3.23
N CYS A 101 4.18 7.72 2.82
CA CYS A 101 2.76 7.75 2.46
C CYS A 101 2.45 6.81 1.28
N ILE A 102 3.26 6.85 0.21
CA ILE A 102 3.08 5.95 -0.94
C ILE A 102 3.30 4.50 -0.53
N PHE A 103 4.32 4.21 0.28
CA PHE A 103 4.58 2.87 0.80
C PHE A 103 3.43 2.35 1.65
N SER A 104 2.86 3.20 2.51
CA SER A 104 1.67 2.85 3.31
C SER A 104 0.47 2.58 2.42
N ALA A 105 0.23 3.39 1.39
CA ALA A 105 -0.86 3.16 0.44
C ALA A 105 -0.67 1.85 -0.34
N PHE A 106 0.57 1.54 -0.75
CA PHE A 106 0.93 0.29 -1.41
C PHE A 106 0.72 -0.92 -0.49
N SER A 107 1.16 -0.82 0.76
CA SER A 107 0.95 -1.83 1.79
C SER A 107 -0.55 -2.13 1.97
N SER A 108 -1.39 -1.09 2.05
CA SER A 108 -2.85 -1.25 2.11
C SER A 108 -3.42 -1.87 0.84
N TYR A 109 -2.95 -1.46 -0.34
CA TYR A 109 -3.43 -1.97 -1.62
C TYR A 109 -3.13 -3.47 -1.81
N TYR A 110 -1.92 -3.92 -1.47
CA TYR A 110 -1.53 -5.33 -1.55
C TYR A 110 -1.93 -6.15 -0.33
N GLN A 111 -2.60 -5.54 0.66
CA GLN A 111 -2.88 -6.15 1.96
C GLN A 111 -1.62 -6.69 2.67
N PHE A 112 -0.46 -6.20 2.27
CA PHE A 112 0.82 -6.57 2.86
C PHE A 112 0.96 -5.81 4.19
N SER A 113 1.04 -6.52 5.31
CA SER A 113 1.23 -5.91 6.63
C SER A 113 2.72 -5.82 6.99
N PRO A 114 3.34 -4.63 6.99
CA PRO A 114 4.77 -4.48 7.26
C PRO A 114 5.13 -4.92 8.68
N SER A 115 4.21 -4.73 9.63
CA SER A 115 4.40 -5.13 11.03
C SER A 115 4.45 -6.65 11.19
N ALA A 116 3.61 -7.40 10.45
CA ALA A 116 3.65 -8.86 10.45
C ALA A 116 4.96 -9.39 9.87
N TYR A 117 5.43 -8.79 8.77
CA TYR A 117 6.72 -9.13 8.15
C TYR A 117 7.90 -8.85 9.10
N LEU A 118 7.95 -7.68 9.73
CA LEU A 118 9.00 -7.32 10.69
C LEU A 118 8.99 -8.24 11.92
N ARG A 119 7.82 -8.61 12.44
CA ARG A 119 7.70 -9.57 13.55
C ARG A 119 8.25 -10.95 13.16
N ALA A 120 7.91 -11.44 11.96
CA ALA A 120 8.42 -12.72 11.48
C ALA A 120 9.95 -12.71 11.32
N LEU A 121 10.51 -11.58 10.82
CA LEU A 121 11.95 -11.40 10.70
C LEU A 121 12.64 -11.35 12.07
N GLY A 122 12.06 -10.63 13.03
CA GLY A 122 12.54 -10.55 14.40
C GLY A 122 12.57 -11.91 15.10
N LYS A 123 11.51 -12.71 14.94
CA LYS A 123 11.46 -14.08 15.47
C LYS A 123 12.55 -14.97 14.85
N ARG A 124 12.71 -14.92 13.52
CA ARG A 124 13.75 -15.67 12.80
C ARG A 124 15.17 -15.27 13.21
N PHE A 125 15.39 -13.99 13.50
CA PHE A 125 16.68 -13.49 13.96
C PHE A 125 16.97 -13.93 15.40
N TRP A 126 15.94 -13.92 16.26
CA TRP A 126 16.03 -14.43 17.63
C TRP A 126 16.33 -15.94 17.66
N ASP A 127 15.58 -16.73 16.89
CA ASP A 127 15.76 -18.19 16.80
C ASP A 127 17.17 -18.58 16.27
N ARG A 128 17.77 -17.75 15.41
CA ARG A 128 19.15 -17.95 14.90
C ARG A 128 20.26 -17.50 15.84
N ARG A 129 19.95 -16.64 16.82
CA ARG A 129 20.95 -16.15 17.80
C ARG A 129 21.07 -17.05 19.03
N PHE A 130 20.10 -17.93 19.26
CA PHE A 130 20.00 -18.79 20.45
C PHE A 130 19.93 -20.29 20.10
N ALA A 131 20.33 -20.66 18.89
CA ALA A 131 20.59 -22.04 18.46
C ALA A 131 22.09 -22.21 18.21
#